data_AF-A0A8S9JMF2-F1
#
_entry.id   AF-A0A8S9JMF2-F1
#
_cell.length_a   1.000
_cell.length_b   1.000
_cell.length_c   1.000
_cell.angle_alpha   90.00
_cell.angle_beta   90.00
_cell.angle_gamma   90.00
#
_symmetry.space_group_name_H-M   'P 1'
#
loop_
_entity.id
_entity.type
_entity.pdbx_description
1 polymer ?
#
loop_
_entity_poly.entity_id
_entity_poly.type
_entity_poly.pdbx_seq_one_letter_code
_entity_poly.pdbx_strand_id
1 'polypeptide(L)'
;MILLENVVFDEHTREVDYNDKSVTENTRAAYPIEYIPNSKIPCVGPHPKNVILLACDAFGVLPPISKLDLAQTMYHFISGYTALVAGTEEGVKEPRATFSACFGAAFIMLHPTKYAAMLAEKMQAQGATGWLVNTGWSGGSYGAGSRIKLAYTRKIIDAIHSGSLLNATYHKTEIFGLEIPNEVEGVPSEILEPMNAWEDKEAYKDTLLKLAGLFRNNFETFTSHKIGDDGKLTEEILAAGPNF
;
A
#
# COMPACT_ATOMS: atom_id res chain seq x y z
N MET A 1 1.22 -27.51 15.60
CA MET A 1 2.20 -28.00 14.62
C MET A 1 2.49 -26.87 13.64
N ILE A 2 3.74 -26.63 13.28
CA ILE A 2 4.12 -25.69 12.22
C ILE A 2 4.34 -26.52 10.95
N LEU A 3 3.78 -26.07 9.82
CA LEU A 3 4.02 -26.64 8.50
C LEU A 3 4.87 -25.64 7.71
N LEU A 4 6.04 -26.08 7.24
CA LEU A 4 6.89 -25.30 6.34
C LEU A 4 6.73 -25.83 4.92
N GLU A 5 6.49 -24.95 3.97
CA GLU A 5 6.22 -25.26 2.56
C GLU A 5 7.33 -24.67 1.68
N ASN A 6 7.90 -25.51 0.81
CA ASN A 6 8.94 -25.17 -0.16
C ASN A 6 10.23 -24.57 0.43
N VAL A 7 10.52 -24.82 1.71
CA VAL A 7 11.79 -24.43 2.34
C VAL A 7 12.85 -25.50 2.11
N VAL A 8 14.10 -25.06 1.97
CA VAL A 8 15.27 -25.95 1.98
C VAL A 8 15.80 -26.04 3.40
N PHE A 9 16.23 -27.23 3.81
CA PHE A 9 16.81 -27.46 5.13
C PHE A 9 17.97 -28.43 5.01
N ASP A 10 18.92 -28.33 5.92
CA ASP A 10 20.06 -29.23 5.98
C ASP A 10 19.63 -30.62 6.48
N GLU A 11 19.96 -31.68 5.75
CA GLU A 11 19.44 -33.04 6.02
C GLU A 11 19.92 -33.63 7.36
N HIS A 12 21.07 -33.16 7.86
CA HIS A 12 21.70 -33.67 9.07
C HIS A 12 21.27 -32.92 10.32
N THR A 13 21.35 -31.59 10.30
CA THR A 13 21.01 -30.69 11.41
C THR A 13 19.51 -30.39 11.49
N ARG A 14 18.78 -30.55 10.37
CA ARG A 14 17.38 -30.14 10.19
C ARG A 14 17.16 -28.64 10.34
N GLU A 15 18.22 -27.82 10.27
CA GLU A 15 18.12 -26.37 10.25
C GLU A 15 17.61 -25.90 8.88
N VAL A 16 16.67 -24.97 8.91
CA VAL A 16 16.05 -24.41 7.71
C VAL A 16 16.89 -23.23 7.22
N ASP A 17 17.23 -23.20 5.93
CA ASP A 17 17.83 -22.03 5.30
C ASP A 17 16.73 -21.14 4.70
N TYR A 18 16.39 -20.07 5.42
CA TYR A 18 15.39 -19.10 4.97
C TYR A 18 15.88 -18.18 3.84
N ASN A 19 17.15 -18.25 3.45
CA ASN A 19 17.70 -17.50 2.32
C ASN A 19 17.70 -18.31 1.02
N ASP A 20 17.54 -19.63 1.09
CA ASP A 20 17.51 -20.50 -0.08
C ASP A 20 16.18 -20.34 -0.84
N LYS A 21 16.29 -19.98 -2.11
CA LYS A 21 15.18 -19.75 -3.05
C LYS A 21 15.23 -20.68 -4.25
N SER A 22 16.04 -21.73 -4.21
CA SER A 22 16.26 -22.67 -5.32
C SER A 22 14.99 -23.39 -5.75
N VAL A 23 14.05 -23.61 -4.83
CA VAL A 23 12.71 -24.14 -5.11
C VAL A 23 11.78 -23.03 -5.60
N THR A 24 11.68 -21.94 -4.83
CA THR A 24 10.83 -20.78 -5.12
C THR A 24 11.19 -19.59 -4.23
N GLU A 25 10.92 -18.36 -4.68
CA GLU A 25 10.98 -17.18 -3.80
C GLU A 25 9.80 -17.10 -2.81
N ASN A 26 8.70 -17.82 -3.06
CA ASN A 26 7.47 -17.80 -2.26
C ASN A 26 7.43 -18.95 -1.24
N THR A 27 8.44 -19.03 -0.37
CA THR A 27 8.47 -19.97 0.75
C THR A 27 7.42 -19.58 1.81
N ARG A 28 6.82 -20.57 2.50
CA ARG A 28 5.71 -20.31 3.43
C ARG A 28 5.81 -21.12 4.72
N ALA A 29 5.20 -20.57 5.77
CA ALA A 29 4.99 -21.25 7.04
C ALA A 29 3.54 -21.06 7.48
N ALA A 30 2.85 -22.17 7.78
CA ALA A 30 1.53 -22.18 8.36
C ALA A 30 1.61 -22.67 9.81
N TYR A 31 0.98 -21.93 10.73
CA TYR A 31 1.00 -22.23 12.16
C TYR A 31 -0.29 -21.77 12.83
N PRO A 32 -0.71 -22.43 13.93
CA PRO A 32 -1.85 -21.98 14.74
C PRO A 32 -1.60 -20.58 15.31
N ILE A 33 -2.66 -19.76 15.42
CA ILE A 33 -2.55 -18.37 15.90
C ILE A 33 -1.98 -18.28 17.33
N GLU A 34 -2.20 -19.30 18.14
CA GLU A 34 -1.72 -19.49 19.51
C GLU A 34 -0.18 -19.48 19.60
N TYR A 35 0.52 -19.67 18.48
CA TYR A 35 1.98 -19.65 18.43
C TYR A 35 2.54 -18.23 18.47
N ILE A 36 1.70 -17.21 18.31
CA ILE A 36 2.06 -15.80 18.47
C ILE A 36 1.69 -15.35 19.89
N PRO A 37 2.65 -15.11 20.81
CA PRO A 37 2.37 -14.87 22.23
C PRO A 37 1.48 -13.66 22.50
N ASN A 38 1.54 -12.64 21.65
CA ASN A 38 0.75 -11.41 21.77
C ASN A 38 -0.52 -11.42 20.89
N SER A 39 -0.99 -12.60 20.48
CA SER A 39 -2.24 -12.72 19.73
C SER A 39 -3.45 -12.56 20.66
N LYS A 40 -4.54 -12.02 20.12
CA LYS A 40 -5.81 -11.90 20.84
C LYS A 40 -6.68 -13.12 20.56
N ILE A 41 -7.14 -13.79 21.62
CA ILE A 41 -8.08 -14.91 21.55
C ILE A 41 -9.33 -14.58 22.40
N PRO A 42 -10.55 -14.59 21.83
CA PRO A 42 -10.87 -14.81 20.42
C PRO A 42 -10.37 -13.66 19.52
N CYS A 43 -10.13 -13.95 18.24
CA CYS A 43 -9.62 -13.01 17.23
C CYS A 43 -10.64 -11.94 16.81
N VAL A 44 -11.24 -11.24 17.78
CA VAL A 44 -12.28 -10.23 17.59
C VAL A 44 -11.83 -8.93 18.23
N GLY A 45 -11.74 -7.88 17.42
CA GLY A 45 -11.35 -6.53 17.84
C GLY A 45 -12.55 -5.58 17.92
N PRO A 46 -12.35 -4.38 18.49
CA PRO A 46 -13.30 -3.28 18.33
C PRO A 46 -13.33 -2.80 16.87
N HIS A 47 -14.23 -1.86 16.56
CA HIS A 47 -14.25 -1.21 15.25
C HIS A 47 -12.90 -0.50 14.96
N PRO A 48 -12.37 -0.62 13.72
CA PRO A 48 -11.10 0.00 13.36
C PRO A 48 -11.18 1.54 13.42
N LYS A 49 -10.18 2.16 14.04
CA LYS A 49 -9.98 3.62 13.98
C LYS A 49 -9.11 4.07 12.81
N ASN A 50 -8.30 3.15 12.27
CA ASN A 50 -7.39 3.38 11.16
C ASN A 50 -7.58 2.30 10.10
N VAL A 51 -7.60 2.69 8.83
CA VAL A 51 -7.59 1.81 7.66
C VAL A 51 -6.30 2.10 6.89
N ILE A 52 -5.40 1.13 6.79
CA ILE A 52 -4.08 1.30 6.19
C ILE A 52 -4.03 0.51 4.88
N LEU A 53 -3.83 1.21 3.78
CA LEU A 53 -3.63 0.66 2.45
C LEU A 53 -2.13 0.54 2.21
N LEU A 54 -1.62 -0.68 2.07
CA LEU A 54 -0.20 -0.94 1.80
C LEU A 54 0.01 -1.00 0.28
N ALA A 55 0.90 -0.16 -0.23
CA ALA A 55 1.34 -0.20 -1.62
C ALA A 55 2.84 -0.50 -1.69
N CYS A 56 3.23 -1.52 -2.44
CA CYS A 56 4.63 -1.74 -2.75
C CYS A 56 4.97 -0.98 -4.04
N ASP A 57 5.26 0.32 -3.94
CA ASP A 57 5.60 1.12 -5.13
C ASP A 57 7.05 0.89 -5.54
N ALA A 58 7.28 0.13 -6.61
CA ALA A 58 8.61 -0.08 -7.18
C ALA A 58 9.03 1.01 -8.19
N PHE A 59 8.16 1.96 -8.51
CA PHE A 59 8.52 3.16 -9.26
C PHE A 59 9.16 4.21 -8.36
N GLY A 60 8.85 4.21 -7.06
CA GLY A 60 9.51 5.02 -6.05
C GLY A 60 9.04 6.47 -6.01
N VAL A 61 7.79 6.72 -6.40
CA VAL A 61 7.20 8.06 -6.53
C VAL A 61 6.11 8.34 -5.49
N LEU A 62 5.56 7.31 -4.86
CA LEU A 62 4.62 7.49 -3.75
C LEU A 62 5.33 7.82 -2.44
N PRO A 63 4.80 8.75 -1.63
CA PRO A 63 5.32 9.05 -0.30
C PRO A 63 5.28 7.84 0.63
N PRO A 64 6.22 7.75 1.61
CA PRO A 64 6.19 6.69 2.62
C PRO A 64 4.87 6.60 3.37
N ILE A 65 4.20 7.73 3.57
CA ILE A 65 2.91 7.83 4.23
C ILE A 65 2.10 8.99 3.64
N SER A 66 0.81 8.76 3.44
CA SER A 66 -0.17 9.81 3.21
C SER A 66 -1.41 9.59 4.05
N LYS A 67 -1.94 10.69 4.58
CA LYS A 67 -3.30 10.73 5.10
C LYS A 67 -4.26 10.86 3.91
N LEU A 68 -5.31 10.05 3.93
CA LEU A 68 -6.31 10.03 2.86
C LEU A 68 -7.62 10.59 3.39
N ASP A 69 -8.29 11.40 2.59
CA ASP A 69 -9.72 11.61 2.78
C ASP A 69 -10.52 10.36 2.37
N LEU A 70 -11.83 10.39 2.58
CA LEU A 70 -12.70 9.24 2.28
C LEU A 70 -12.68 8.89 0.79
N ALA A 71 -12.73 9.89 -0.08
CA ALA A 71 -12.79 9.69 -1.53
C ALA A 71 -11.47 9.13 -2.06
N GLN A 72 -10.33 9.65 -1.60
CA GLN A 72 -9.00 9.12 -1.88
C GLN A 72 -8.84 7.69 -1.34
N THR A 73 -9.33 7.41 -0.13
CA THR A 73 -9.30 6.05 0.42
C THR A 73 -10.04 5.09 -0.49
N MET A 74 -11.22 5.46 -0.98
CA MET A 74 -11.98 4.61 -1.90
C MET A 74 -11.33 4.51 -3.27
N TYR A 75 -10.77 5.60 -3.80
CA TYR A 75 -10.03 5.60 -5.06
C TYR A 75 -8.85 4.62 -5.01
N HIS A 76 -8.02 4.71 -3.97
CA HIS A 76 -6.88 3.81 -3.79
C HIS A 76 -7.30 2.38 -3.45
N PHE A 77 -8.40 2.18 -2.71
CA PHE A 77 -8.95 0.87 -2.41
C PHE A 77 -9.46 0.15 -3.66
N ILE A 78 -10.22 0.83 -4.50
CA ILE A 78 -10.69 0.29 -5.79
C ILE A 78 -9.52 0.07 -6.74
N SER A 79 -8.55 1.00 -6.79
CA SER A 79 -7.36 0.83 -7.62
C SER A 79 -6.54 -0.39 -7.18
N GLY A 80 -6.36 -0.57 -5.87
CA GLY A 80 -5.60 -1.68 -5.30
C GLY A 80 -4.19 -1.78 -5.87
N TYR A 81 -3.52 -0.63 -5.98
CA TYR A 81 -2.22 -0.52 -6.61
C TYR A 81 -1.11 -1.17 -5.79
N THR A 82 -0.29 -1.98 -6.45
CA THR A 82 1.00 -2.47 -5.99
C THR A 82 1.92 -2.65 -7.20
N ALA A 83 3.22 -2.73 -7.02
CA ALA A 83 4.13 -3.10 -8.10
C ALA A 83 4.65 -4.53 -7.91
N LEU A 84 4.75 -5.25 -9.02
CA LEU A 84 5.54 -6.47 -9.11
C LEU A 84 7.00 -6.08 -9.33
N VAL A 85 7.89 -6.75 -8.59
CA VAL A 85 9.33 -6.48 -8.59
C VAL A 85 10.00 -7.55 -9.43
N ALA A 86 11.12 -7.21 -10.09
CA ALA A 86 11.89 -8.19 -10.83
C ALA A 86 12.34 -9.35 -9.92
N GLY A 87 12.10 -10.58 -10.35
CA GLY A 87 12.43 -11.80 -9.59
C GLY A 87 11.24 -12.49 -8.90
N THR A 88 10.17 -11.74 -8.55
CA THR A 88 9.04 -12.34 -7.81
C THR A 88 8.04 -13.09 -8.70
N GLU A 89 8.09 -12.88 -10.02
CA GLU A 89 7.30 -13.61 -11.03
C GLU A 89 8.16 -13.94 -12.26
N GLU A 90 7.88 -15.08 -12.90
CA GLU A 90 8.60 -15.55 -14.08
C GLU A 90 8.47 -14.54 -15.23
N GLY A 91 9.61 -14.00 -15.70
CA GLY A 91 9.66 -13.08 -16.85
C GLY A 91 9.62 -11.58 -16.53
N VAL A 92 9.48 -11.17 -15.26
CA VAL A 92 9.50 -9.75 -14.87
C VAL A 92 10.96 -9.27 -14.70
N LYS A 93 11.43 -8.42 -15.62
CA LYS A 93 12.78 -7.82 -15.60
C LYS A 93 12.81 -6.36 -15.12
N GLU A 94 11.69 -5.66 -15.22
CA GLU A 94 11.51 -4.27 -14.79
C GLU A 94 10.25 -4.16 -13.92
N PRO A 95 10.15 -3.15 -13.02
CA PRO A 95 8.94 -2.88 -12.26
C PRO A 95 7.70 -2.80 -13.13
N ARG A 96 6.67 -3.59 -12.76
CA ARG A 96 5.36 -3.53 -13.42
C ARG A 96 4.31 -3.09 -12.41
N ALA A 97 3.56 -2.05 -12.76
CA ALA A 97 2.37 -1.67 -12.00
C ALA A 97 1.30 -2.77 -12.14
N THR A 98 0.74 -3.16 -11.00
CA THR A 98 -0.35 -4.12 -10.90
C THR A 98 -1.48 -3.48 -10.10
N PHE A 99 -2.69 -3.58 -10.64
CA PHE A 99 -3.90 -3.08 -10.01
C PHE A 99 -4.77 -4.27 -9.65
N SER A 100 -4.86 -4.57 -8.36
CA SER A 100 -5.67 -5.67 -7.82
C SER A 100 -6.79 -5.06 -7.00
N ALA A 101 -7.93 -4.81 -7.63
CA ALA A 101 -9.07 -4.15 -7.00
C ALA A 101 -9.38 -4.68 -5.59
N CYS A 102 -9.63 -3.76 -4.66
CA CYS A 102 -9.82 -4.04 -3.23
C CYS A 102 -8.62 -4.74 -2.56
N PHE A 103 -7.42 -4.66 -3.14
CA PHE A 103 -6.21 -5.40 -2.76
C PHE A 103 -6.38 -6.92 -2.79
N GLY A 104 -7.35 -7.43 -3.55
CA GLY A 104 -7.76 -8.84 -3.49
C GLY A 104 -8.63 -9.27 -4.67
N ALA A 105 -8.38 -8.75 -5.87
CA ALA A 105 -9.22 -9.00 -7.05
C ALA A 105 -9.44 -10.50 -7.35
N ALA A 106 -8.45 -11.34 -7.03
CA ALA A 106 -8.53 -12.79 -7.22
C ALA A 106 -9.57 -13.50 -6.34
N PHE A 107 -10.11 -12.83 -5.31
CA PHE A 107 -10.96 -13.45 -4.29
C PHE A 107 -12.34 -12.80 -4.16
N ILE A 108 -12.61 -11.71 -4.88
CA ILE A 108 -13.87 -10.98 -4.77
C ILE A 108 -14.91 -11.50 -5.76
N MET A 109 -16.15 -11.67 -5.28
CA MET A 109 -17.27 -12.23 -6.06
C MET A 109 -18.24 -11.18 -6.63
N LEU A 110 -18.07 -9.93 -6.22
CA LEU A 110 -18.97 -8.81 -6.57
C LEU A 110 -18.12 -7.72 -7.23
N HIS A 111 -18.79 -6.77 -7.87
CA HIS A 111 -18.08 -5.63 -8.44
C HIS A 111 -17.34 -4.84 -7.34
N PRO A 112 -16.08 -4.39 -7.55
CA PRO A 112 -15.27 -3.67 -6.56
C PRO A 112 -15.97 -2.48 -5.89
N THR A 113 -16.82 -1.78 -6.65
CA THR A 113 -17.58 -0.63 -6.17
C THR A 113 -18.51 -0.97 -5.00
N LYS A 114 -19.03 -2.19 -4.93
CA LYS A 114 -19.87 -2.64 -3.82
C LYS A 114 -19.06 -2.79 -2.53
N TYR A 115 -17.85 -3.33 -2.60
CA TYR A 115 -16.96 -3.41 -1.45
C TYR A 115 -16.48 -2.03 -1.00
N ALA A 116 -16.19 -1.13 -1.95
CA ALA A 116 -15.84 0.25 -1.64
C ALA A 116 -16.98 0.97 -0.91
N ALA A 117 -18.23 0.87 -1.40
CA ALA A 117 -19.38 1.46 -0.72
C ALA A 117 -19.54 0.93 0.72
N MET A 118 -19.40 -0.39 0.92
CA MET A 118 -19.46 -1.01 2.24
C MET A 118 -18.33 -0.54 3.17
N LEU A 119 -17.13 -0.33 2.64
CA LEU A 119 -16.00 0.20 3.42
C LEU A 119 -16.23 1.67 3.78
N ALA A 120 -16.68 2.49 2.83
CA ALA A 120 -16.98 3.91 3.05
C ALA A 120 -18.01 4.10 4.16
N GLU A 121 -19.13 3.37 4.11
CA GLU A 121 -20.19 3.40 5.12
C GLU A 121 -19.63 3.06 6.51
N LYS A 122 -18.83 2.00 6.61
CA LYS A 122 -18.22 1.59 7.89
C LYS A 122 -17.21 2.60 8.41
N MET A 123 -16.39 3.18 7.55
CA MET A 123 -15.42 4.20 7.94
C MET A 123 -16.11 5.46 8.45
N GLN A 124 -17.14 5.94 7.75
CA GLN A 124 -17.92 7.10 8.17
C GLN A 124 -18.63 6.87 9.50
N ALA A 125 -19.31 5.72 9.65
CA ALA A 125 -20.05 5.39 10.87
C ALA A 125 -19.15 5.30 12.11
N GLN A 126 -17.87 4.95 11.94
CA GLN A 126 -16.93 4.73 13.04
C GLN A 126 -15.89 5.86 13.17
N GLY A 127 -15.90 6.85 12.26
CA GLY A 127 -14.88 7.92 12.22
C GLY A 127 -13.47 7.40 11.95
N ALA A 128 -13.33 6.35 11.14
CA ALA A 128 -12.03 5.76 10.83
C ALA A 128 -11.23 6.62 9.84
N THR A 129 -9.92 6.75 10.06
CA THR A 129 -9.01 7.50 9.18
C THR A 129 -8.32 6.57 8.17
N GLY A 130 -8.28 6.97 6.91
CA GLY A 130 -7.57 6.26 5.83
C GLY A 130 -6.11 6.69 5.72
N TRP A 131 -5.23 5.73 5.44
CA TRP A 131 -3.80 5.94 5.27
C TRP A 131 -3.30 5.15 4.05
N LEU A 132 -2.43 5.76 3.25
CA LEU A 132 -1.65 5.07 2.22
C LEU A 132 -0.20 4.97 2.71
N VAL A 133 0.33 3.75 2.80
CA VAL A 133 1.71 3.51 3.23
C VAL A 133 2.48 2.84 2.10
N ASN A 134 3.52 3.51 1.61
CA ASN A 134 4.45 2.92 0.65
C ASN A 134 5.44 2.01 1.38
N THR A 135 5.41 0.72 1.08
CA THR A 135 6.35 -0.31 1.57
C THR A 135 7.35 -0.77 0.50
N GLY A 136 7.34 -0.10 -0.64
CA GLY A 136 8.21 -0.30 -1.79
C GLY A 136 9.47 0.54 -1.72
N TRP A 137 9.75 1.29 -2.78
CA TRP A 137 10.98 2.03 -3.03
C TRP A 137 10.82 3.53 -2.78
N SER A 138 11.96 4.18 -2.56
CA SER A 138 12.11 5.63 -2.47
C SER A 138 13.47 6.04 -3.06
N GLY A 139 13.56 7.29 -3.51
CA GLY A 139 14.78 7.87 -4.11
C GLY A 139 15.13 7.34 -5.51
N GLY A 140 14.18 6.71 -6.18
CA GLY A 140 14.35 6.14 -7.52
C GLY A 140 13.48 4.91 -7.71
N SER A 141 13.26 4.53 -8.97
CA SER A 141 12.66 3.23 -9.30
C SER A 141 13.59 2.07 -8.94
N TYR A 142 13.06 0.84 -8.92
CA TYR A 142 13.86 -0.37 -8.69
C TYR A 142 15.13 -0.39 -9.56
N GLY A 143 16.28 -0.62 -8.92
CA GLY A 143 17.59 -0.61 -9.56
C GLY A 143 18.35 0.72 -9.40
N ALA A 144 17.66 1.83 -9.16
CA ALA A 144 18.27 3.13 -8.84
C ALA A 144 17.99 3.57 -7.40
N GLY A 145 16.74 3.46 -6.96
CA GLY A 145 16.33 3.76 -5.59
C GLY A 145 16.57 2.60 -4.63
N SER A 146 16.19 2.80 -3.37
CA SER A 146 16.28 1.78 -2.33
C SER A 146 14.92 1.47 -1.73
N ARG A 147 14.73 0.24 -1.27
CA ARG A 147 13.50 -0.14 -0.56
C ARG A 147 13.43 0.63 0.75
N ILE A 148 12.26 1.18 1.08
CA ILE A 148 12.02 1.90 2.33
C ILE A 148 12.38 0.98 3.50
N LYS A 149 13.25 1.47 4.39
CA LYS A 149 13.73 0.67 5.52
C LYS A 149 12.55 0.27 6.40
N LEU A 150 12.45 -1.01 6.73
CA LEU A 150 11.39 -1.54 7.60
C LEU A 150 11.29 -0.80 8.95
N ALA A 151 12.42 -0.33 9.49
CA ALA A 151 12.44 0.49 10.70
C ALA A 151 11.63 1.79 10.55
N TYR A 152 11.69 2.46 9.39
CA TYR A 152 10.94 3.68 9.13
C TYR A 152 9.46 3.38 8.94
N THR A 153 9.11 2.32 8.21
CA THR A 153 7.71 1.88 8.09
C THR A 153 7.12 1.57 9.47
N ARG A 154 7.86 0.88 10.36
CA ARG A 154 7.40 0.63 11.73
C ARG A 154 7.16 1.93 12.51
N LYS A 155 8.07 2.91 12.41
CA LYS A 155 7.88 4.23 13.04
C LYS A 155 6.66 4.97 12.50
N ILE A 156 6.38 4.88 11.20
CA ILE A 156 5.15 5.40 10.59
C ILE A 156 3.92 4.72 11.19
N ILE A 157 3.91 3.38 11.28
CA ILE A 157 2.78 2.63 11.87
C ILE A 157 2.59 2.99 13.35
N ASP A 158 3.67 3.14 14.12
CA ASP A 158 3.62 3.58 15.51
C ASP A 158 3.04 5.00 15.62
N ALA A 159 3.40 5.90 14.71
CA ALA A 159 2.86 7.26 14.63
C ALA A 159 1.34 7.27 14.30
N ILE A 160 0.89 6.40 13.39
CA ILE A 160 -0.55 6.20 13.11
C ILE A 160 -1.28 5.72 14.38
N HIS A 161 -0.73 4.72 15.08
CA HIS A 161 -1.39 4.13 16.25
C HIS A 161 -1.39 5.05 17.48
N SER A 162 -0.33 5.84 17.67
CA SER A 162 -0.26 6.83 18.74
C SER A 162 -1.21 8.01 18.54
N GLY A 163 -1.68 8.23 17.31
CA GLY A 163 -2.50 9.38 16.93
C GLY A 163 -1.71 10.67 16.70
N SER A 164 -0.36 10.63 16.74
CA SER A 164 0.47 11.81 16.48
C SER A 164 0.21 12.41 15.09
N LEU A 165 0.03 11.54 14.09
CA LEU A 165 -0.29 11.96 12.73
C LEU A 165 -1.67 12.61 12.59
N LEU A 166 -2.62 12.36 13.49
CA LEU A 166 -3.92 13.04 13.41
C LEU A 166 -3.81 14.56 13.62
N ASN A 167 -2.79 15.00 14.37
CA ASN A 167 -2.53 16.40 14.71
C ASN A 167 -1.33 16.99 13.98
N ALA A 168 -0.73 16.26 13.04
CA ALA A 168 0.43 16.72 12.29
C ALA A 168 0.05 17.81 11.27
N THR A 169 1.05 18.57 10.83
CA THR A 169 0.91 19.51 9.71
C THR A 169 1.19 18.81 8.39
N TYR A 170 0.36 19.06 7.40
CA TYR A 170 0.39 18.38 6.11
C TYR A 170 0.58 19.37 4.95
N HIS A 171 1.18 18.88 3.87
CA HIS A 171 1.15 19.51 2.55
C HIS A 171 0.68 18.49 1.51
N LYS A 172 0.19 18.97 0.36
CA LYS A 172 -0.37 18.12 -0.70
C LYS A 172 0.64 17.91 -1.83
N THR A 173 0.70 16.68 -2.35
CA THR A 173 1.42 16.40 -3.60
C THR A 173 0.71 17.05 -4.79
N GLU A 174 1.48 17.46 -5.80
CA GLU A 174 0.94 18.18 -6.96
C GLU A 174 0.00 17.30 -7.82
N ILE A 175 0.40 16.05 -8.09
CA ILE A 175 -0.31 15.19 -9.05
C ILE A 175 -1.43 14.38 -8.39
N PHE A 176 -1.14 13.73 -7.25
CA PHE A 176 -2.11 12.86 -6.57
C PHE A 176 -2.92 13.58 -5.47
N GLY A 177 -2.55 14.80 -5.11
CA GLY A 177 -3.22 15.53 -4.03
C GLY A 177 -3.11 14.85 -2.65
N LEU A 178 -2.12 13.98 -2.46
CA LEU A 178 -1.93 13.20 -1.23
C LEU A 178 -1.41 14.09 -0.11
N GLU A 179 -2.00 13.99 1.09
CA GLU A 179 -1.52 14.73 2.26
C GLU A 179 -0.31 14.02 2.88
N ILE A 180 0.87 14.61 2.74
CA ILE A 180 2.13 14.14 3.34
C ILE A 180 2.40 14.92 4.63
N PRO A 181 2.71 14.25 5.76
CA PRO A 181 3.10 14.95 6.97
C PRO A 181 4.48 15.60 6.80
N ASN A 182 4.66 16.80 7.34
CA ASN A 182 5.95 17.50 7.26
C ASN A 182 7.08 16.76 8.01
N GLU A 183 6.73 16.04 9.07
CA GLU A 183 7.66 15.29 9.91
C GLU A 183 7.00 14.04 10.49
N VAL A 184 7.82 13.02 10.74
CA VAL A 184 7.45 11.82 11.50
C VAL A 184 8.64 11.48 12.39
N GLU A 185 8.41 11.39 13.70
CA GLU A 185 9.50 11.16 14.66
C GLU A 185 10.27 9.86 14.35
N GLY A 186 11.59 9.97 14.24
CA GLY A 186 12.46 8.84 13.91
C GLY A 186 12.48 8.43 12.44
N VAL A 187 11.89 9.23 11.55
CA VAL A 187 11.95 9.07 10.09
C VAL A 187 12.59 10.34 9.48
N PRO A 188 13.63 10.22 8.64
CA PRO A 188 14.24 11.37 7.99
C PRO A 188 13.21 12.14 7.13
N SER A 189 13.15 13.46 7.28
CA SER A 189 12.19 14.30 6.55
C SER A 189 12.44 14.26 5.04
N GLU A 190 13.68 14.02 4.60
CA GLU A 190 14.04 13.97 3.18
C GLU A 190 13.34 12.84 2.43
N ILE A 191 12.95 11.76 3.12
CA ILE A 191 12.27 10.64 2.48
C ILE A 191 10.74 10.79 2.47
N LEU A 192 10.18 11.71 3.28
CA LEU A 192 8.74 11.94 3.35
C LEU A 192 8.22 12.60 2.07
N GLU A 193 9.00 13.50 1.48
CA GLU A 193 8.77 14.08 0.16
C GLU A 193 9.56 13.25 -0.88
N PRO A 194 8.91 12.38 -1.67
CA PRO A 194 9.58 11.51 -2.62
C PRO A 194 10.50 12.26 -3.58
N MET A 195 10.08 13.44 -4.04
CA MET A 195 10.88 14.22 -4.97
C MET A 195 12.25 14.55 -4.37
N ASN A 196 12.35 14.81 -3.07
CA ASN A 196 13.62 15.16 -2.40
C ASN A 196 14.61 14.01 -2.40
N ALA A 197 14.13 12.77 -2.32
CA ALA A 197 14.96 11.58 -2.31
C ALA A 197 15.58 11.23 -3.68
N TRP A 198 15.02 11.73 -4.79
CA TRP A 198 15.56 11.47 -6.13
C TRP A 198 16.71 12.40 -6.47
N GLU A 199 17.79 11.87 -7.06
CA GLU A 199 18.89 12.71 -7.56
C GLU A 199 18.44 13.52 -8.79
N ASP A 200 17.77 12.87 -9.74
CA ASP A 200 17.19 13.50 -10.93
C ASP A 200 15.70 13.83 -10.71
N LYS A 201 15.41 15.13 -10.55
CA LYS A 201 14.05 15.63 -10.30
C LYS A 201 13.15 15.56 -11.54
N GLU A 202 13.71 15.61 -12.74
CA GLU A 202 12.92 15.48 -13.97
C GLU A 202 12.55 14.02 -14.20
N ALA A 203 13.48 13.08 -13.96
CA ALA A 203 13.17 11.65 -13.99
C ALA A 203 12.08 11.26 -12.97
N TYR A 204 12.08 11.89 -11.78
CA TYR A 204 11.00 11.75 -10.81
C TYR A 204 9.65 12.19 -11.39
N LYS A 205 9.58 13.40 -11.97
CA LYS A 205 8.34 13.95 -12.55
C LYS A 205 7.82 13.09 -13.70
N ASP A 206 8.69 12.65 -14.61
CA ASP A 206 8.31 11.77 -15.72
C ASP A 206 7.74 10.45 -15.21
N THR A 207 8.38 9.87 -14.19
CA THR A 207 7.92 8.62 -13.56
C THR A 207 6.60 8.82 -12.81
N LEU A 208 6.43 9.94 -12.13
CA LEU A 208 5.21 10.31 -11.42
C LEU A 208 4.03 10.45 -12.40
N LEU A 209 4.22 11.17 -13.50
CA LEU A 209 3.22 11.32 -14.56
C LEU A 209 2.89 9.99 -15.24
N LYS A 210 3.90 9.15 -15.48
CA LYS A 210 3.70 7.79 -15.99
C LYS A 210 2.81 6.98 -15.06
N LEU A 211 3.12 6.95 -13.75
CA LEU A 211 2.31 6.22 -12.77
C LEU A 211 0.88 6.79 -12.70
N ALA A 212 0.74 8.11 -12.71
CA ALA A 212 -0.54 8.79 -12.69
C ALA A 212 -1.42 8.42 -13.91
N GLY A 213 -0.82 8.32 -15.10
CA GLY A 213 -1.48 7.78 -16.31
C GLY A 213 -1.95 6.34 -16.15
N LEU A 214 -1.14 5.47 -15.53
CA LEU A 214 -1.53 4.09 -15.26
C LEU A 214 -2.73 4.01 -14.30
N PHE A 215 -2.75 4.85 -13.25
CA PHE A 215 -3.91 4.95 -12.36
C PHE A 215 -5.17 5.40 -13.09
N ARG A 216 -5.08 6.45 -13.92
CA ARG A 216 -6.21 6.97 -14.70
C ARG A 216 -6.78 5.90 -15.63
N ASN A 217 -5.92 5.26 -16.42
CA ASN A 217 -6.32 4.20 -17.36
C ASN A 217 -6.95 2.99 -16.64
N ASN A 218 -6.40 2.59 -15.49
CA ASN A 218 -6.99 1.51 -14.69
C ASN A 218 -8.40 1.91 -14.20
N PHE A 219 -8.57 3.15 -13.76
CA PHE A 219 -9.80 3.60 -13.14
C PHE A 219 -10.96 3.76 -14.14
N GLU A 220 -10.68 3.99 -15.43
CA GLU A 220 -11.68 4.05 -16.50
C GLU A 220 -12.61 2.82 -16.49
N THR A 221 -12.08 1.64 -16.15
CA THR A 221 -12.86 0.39 -16.08
C THR A 221 -13.98 0.41 -15.02
N PHE A 222 -13.89 1.30 -14.03
CA PHE A 222 -14.86 1.44 -12.94
C PHE A 222 -15.83 2.61 -13.12
N THR A 223 -15.56 3.53 -14.05
CA THR A 223 -16.36 4.77 -14.27
C THR A 223 -17.81 4.51 -14.66
N SER A 224 -18.09 3.36 -15.28
CA SER A 224 -19.44 2.97 -15.72
C SER A 224 -20.34 2.45 -14.59
N HIS A 225 -19.78 2.24 -13.39
CA HIS A 225 -20.49 1.67 -12.25
C HIS A 225 -20.74 2.71 -11.17
N LYS A 226 -22.00 2.82 -10.73
CA LYS A 226 -22.35 3.67 -9.59
C LYS A 226 -21.83 3.08 -8.28
N ILE A 227 -21.25 3.96 -7.46
CA ILE A 227 -20.79 3.72 -6.10
C ILE A 227 -21.73 4.48 -5.16
N GLY A 228 -22.40 3.75 -4.26
CA GLY A 228 -23.45 4.31 -3.40
C GLY A 228 -24.80 4.47 -4.09
N ASP A 229 -25.78 5.02 -3.35
CA ASP A 229 -27.18 5.08 -3.79
C ASP A 229 -27.48 6.26 -4.74
N ASP A 230 -26.76 7.38 -4.61
CA ASP A 230 -27.04 8.65 -5.29
C ASP A 230 -25.99 9.05 -6.35
N GLY A 231 -24.91 8.27 -6.51
CA GLY A 231 -23.84 8.52 -7.48
C GLY A 231 -22.86 9.63 -7.08
N LYS A 232 -23.14 10.41 -6.03
CA LYS A 232 -22.28 11.50 -5.57
C LYS A 232 -20.91 11.01 -5.11
N LEU A 233 -20.89 9.90 -4.36
CA LEU A 233 -19.65 9.25 -3.95
C LEU A 233 -18.80 8.80 -5.15
N THR A 234 -19.44 8.47 -6.29
CA THR A 234 -18.72 8.11 -7.51
C THR A 234 -17.98 9.32 -8.08
N GLU A 235 -18.63 10.48 -8.13
CA GLU A 235 -18.02 11.72 -8.61
C GLU A 235 -16.88 12.18 -7.70
N GLU A 236 -17.07 12.11 -6.38
CA GLU A 236 -16.01 12.43 -5.40
C GLU A 236 -14.80 11.51 -5.56
N ILE A 237 -15.02 10.20 -5.75
CA ILE A 237 -13.95 9.23 -5.97
C ILE A 237 -13.20 9.54 -7.28
N LEU A 238 -13.90 9.87 -8.36
CA LEU A 238 -13.27 10.22 -9.63
C LEU A 238 -12.42 11.49 -9.52
N ALA A 239 -12.91 12.49 -8.77
CA ALA A 239 -12.18 13.72 -8.50
C ALA A 239 -10.97 13.53 -7.57
N ALA A 240 -10.95 12.44 -6.78
CA ALA A 240 -9.86 12.09 -5.88
C ALA A 240 -8.68 11.37 -6.57
N GLY A 241 -8.80 11.05 -7.86
CA GLY A 241 -7.71 10.51 -8.66
C GLY A 241 -6.63 11.54 -9.02
N PRO A 242 -5.55 11.10 -9.70
CA PRO A 242 -4.47 12.01 -10.07
C PRO A 242 -4.89 13.03 -11.13
N ASN A 243 -4.54 14.29 -10.88
CA ASN A 243 -4.85 15.42 -11.74
C ASN A 243 -3.57 15.98 -12.38
N PHE A 244 -3.50 15.90 -13.71
CA PHE A 244 -2.38 16.31 -14.56
C PHE A 244 -2.82 16.34 -16.02
#